data_AF-A0A8J6NAF6-F1
#
_entry.id   AF-A0A8J6NAF6-F1
#
_cell.length_a   1.000
_cell.length_b   1.000
_cell.length_c   1.000
_cell.angle_alpha   90.00
_cell.angle_beta   90.00
_cell.angle_gamma   90.00
#
_symmetry.space_group_name_H-M   'P 1'
#
loop_
_entity.id
_entity.type
_entity.pdbx_description
1 polymer ?
#
loop_
_entity_poly.entity_id
_entity_poly.type
_entity_poly.pdbx_seq_one_letter_code
_entity_poly.pdbx_strand_id
1 'polypeptide(L)'
;MKKIYKSLATTLALGTLTLGVTAAPVFAEEEKITADLTVGAYSKYVWRGYEFSDDSLVLQPSLTVGYNGFALNIWGNLDSEETPVFAGADAESSSWNETDLTLSYDSSCNFADYGAGLIYYAVDGAQDTQEIYF
;
A
#
# COMPACT_ATOMS: atom_id res chain seq x y z
N MET A 1 26.27 36.78 2.10
CA MET A 1 25.91 35.42 2.56
C MET A 1 24.39 35.35 2.63
N LYS A 2 23.75 34.85 1.56
CA LYS A 2 22.29 34.82 1.37
C LYS A 2 21.86 33.35 1.31
N LYS A 3 20.80 33.04 2.06
CA LYS A 3 20.18 31.74 2.27
C LYS A 3 19.76 31.10 0.93
N ILE A 4 20.25 29.89 0.66
CA ILE A 4 19.88 29.05 -0.48
C ILE A 4 18.95 27.97 0.06
N TYR A 5 17.65 28.24 0.11
CA TYR A 5 16.61 27.22 0.25
C TYR A 5 15.38 27.75 -0.46
N LYS A 6 15.17 27.29 -1.69
CA LYS A 6 13.90 27.28 -2.45
C LYS A 6 14.20 26.84 -3.88
N SER A 7 14.28 25.54 -4.10
CA SER A 7 14.03 24.93 -5.42
C SER A 7 13.84 23.42 -5.30
N LEU A 8 12.85 22.99 -4.52
CA LEU A 8 12.23 21.66 -4.67
C LEU A 8 10.72 21.88 -4.85
N ALA A 9 10.37 22.63 -5.89
CA ALA A 9 9.03 22.71 -6.42
C ALA A 9 9.19 22.54 -7.93
N THR A 10 8.18 21.95 -8.58
CA THR A 10 8.12 21.55 -10.00
C THR A 10 8.93 20.26 -10.27
N THR A 11 8.37 19.08 -10.54
CA THR A 11 7.24 18.77 -11.42
C THR A 11 6.81 17.30 -11.19
N LEU A 12 5.61 17.04 -10.67
CA LEU A 12 4.98 15.71 -10.79
C LEU A 12 3.94 15.81 -11.91
N ALA A 13 4.34 15.44 -13.12
CA ALA A 13 3.44 15.42 -14.28
C ALA A 13 2.54 14.17 -14.17
N LEU A 14 1.29 14.37 -13.77
CA LEU A 14 0.24 13.36 -13.76
C LEU A 14 -0.16 13.04 -15.20
N GLY A 15 0.42 11.99 -15.78
CA GLY A 15 0.02 11.46 -17.08
C GLY A 15 -1.08 10.44 -16.92
N THR A 16 -2.34 10.84 -17.10
CA THR A 16 -3.48 9.92 -17.25
C THR A 16 -3.34 9.12 -18.54
N LEU A 17 -3.08 7.81 -18.44
CA LEU A 17 -3.16 6.87 -19.56
C LEU A 17 -4.50 6.13 -19.47
N THR A 18 -5.49 6.56 -20.25
CA THR A 18 -6.75 5.84 -20.42
C THR A 18 -6.58 4.75 -21.47
N LEU A 19 -6.55 3.48 -21.05
CA LEU A 19 -6.69 2.33 -21.94
C LEU A 19 -8.11 1.78 -21.83
N GLY A 20 -8.94 2.14 -22.81
CA GLY A 20 -10.24 1.51 -23.01
C GLY A 20 -10.08 0.19 -23.76
N VAL A 21 -10.62 -0.90 -23.20
CA VAL A 21 -10.92 -2.12 -23.95
C VAL A 21 -12.29 -2.61 -23.52
N THR A 22 -13.27 -2.46 -24.42
CA THR A 22 -14.56 -3.14 -24.34
C THR A 22 -14.51 -4.40 -25.20
N ALA A 23 -14.67 -5.58 -24.59
CA ALA A 23 -15.35 -6.74 -25.16
C ALA A 23 -15.38 -7.86 -24.11
N ALA A 24 -16.57 -8.18 -23.59
CA ALA A 24 -16.78 -9.38 -22.79
C ALA A 24 -17.15 -10.56 -23.70
N PRO A 25 -16.46 -11.70 -23.53
CA PRO A 25 -17.10 -13.00 -23.73
C PRO A 25 -17.03 -13.82 -22.44
N VAL A 26 -18.19 -14.29 -22.00
CA VAL A 26 -18.35 -15.30 -20.94
C VAL A 26 -17.94 -16.66 -21.52
N PHE A 27 -16.78 -17.15 -21.12
CA PHE A 27 -16.35 -18.55 -21.25
C PHE A 27 -15.61 -18.92 -19.96
N ALA A 28 -15.72 -20.19 -19.54
CA ALA A 28 -15.12 -20.74 -18.32
C ALA A 28 -13.76 -20.11 -18.04
N GLU A 29 -13.64 -19.49 -16.86
CA GLU A 29 -12.48 -18.71 -16.47
C GLU A 29 -11.28 -19.65 -16.42
N GLU A 30 -10.44 -19.63 -17.45
CA GLU A 30 -9.06 -20.11 -17.35
C GLU A 30 -8.49 -19.51 -16.07
N GLU A 31 -7.92 -20.33 -15.19
CA GLU A 31 -7.19 -19.85 -14.02
C GLU A 31 -6.04 -18.96 -14.49
N LYS A 32 -6.31 -17.67 -14.57
CA LYS A 32 -5.38 -16.66 -15.05
C LYS A 32 -4.71 -16.03 -13.85
N ILE A 33 -3.42 -15.80 -14.00
CA ILE A 33 -2.69 -14.94 -13.08
C ILE A 33 -3.32 -13.55 -13.17
N THR A 34 -3.74 -13.00 -12.03
CA THR A 34 -4.23 -11.63 -11.90
C THR A 34 -3.13 -10.75 -11.34
N ALA A 35 -3.13 -9.48 -11.70
CA ALA A 35 -2.24 -8.48 -11.11
C ALA A 35 -2.99 -7.15 -10.97
N ASP A 36 -2.88 -6.53 -9.80
CA ASP A 36 -3.42 -5.21 -9.49
C ASP A 36 -2.29 -4.31 -8.98
N LEU A 37 -2.11 -3.16 -9.63
CA LEU A 37 -1.16 -2.13 -9.20
C LEU A 37 -1.93 -0.85 -8.91
N THR A 38 -1.89 -0.43 -7.66
CA THR A 38 -2.59 0.74 -7.16
C THR A 38 -1.62 1.67 -6.44
N VAL A 39 -1.83 2.99 -6.55
CA VAL A 39 -1.16 3.99 -5.73
C VAL A 39 -2.22 4.92 -5.16
N GLY A 40 -2.42 4.87 -3.85
CA GLY A 40 -3.28 5.80 -3.13
C GLY A 40 -2.55 7.11 -2.81
N ALA A 41 -3.26 8.23 -2.85
CA ALA A 41 -2.76 9.53 -2.39
C ALA A 41 -3.75 10.11 -1.39
N TYR A 42 -3.27 10.39 -0.17
CA TYR A 42 -4.09 10.80 0.96
C TYR A 42 -3.47 12.00 1.68
N SER A 43 -4.28 12.70 2.47
CA SER A 43 -3.79 13.78 3.33
C SER A 43 -3.23 13.27 4.66
N LYS A 44 -3.56 12.02 5.04
CA LYS A 44 -3.22 11.44 6.35
C LYS A 44 -3.17 9.92 6.29
N TYR A 45 -2.26 9.31 7.05
CA TYR A 45 -2.24 7.89 7.37
C TYR A 45 -2.76 7.68 8.80
N VAL A 46 -3.84 6.92 8.93
CA VAL A 46 -4.43 6.56 10.22
C VAL A 46 -4.47 5.05 10.34
N TRP A 47 -3.74 4.49 11.31
CA TRP A 47 -3.63 3.06 11.53
C TRP A 47 -4.11 2.68 12.92
N ARG A 48 -5.11 1.80 12.98
CA ARG A 48 -5.73 1.30 14.23
C ARG A 48 -6.15 2.43 15.20
N GLY A 49 -6.52 3.59 14.67
CA GLY A 49 -6.95 4.77 15.42
C GLY A 49 -5.85 5.76 15.80
N TYR A 50 -4.59 5.48 15.46
CA TYR A 50 -3.46 6.39 15.62
C TYR A 50 -3.16 7.12 14.31
N GLU A 51 -2.94 8.43 14.39
CA GLU A 51 -2.53 9.25 13.25
C GLU A 51 -1.00 9.27 13.15
N PHE A 52 -0.48 8.96 11.97
CA PHE A 52 0.94 8.89 11.67
C PHE A 52 1.45 10.11 10.90
N SER A 53 0.55 11.00 10.47
CA SER A 53 0.85 12.15 9.60
C SER A 53 0.58 13.47 10.30
N ASP A 54 1.34 14.52 9.97
CA ASP A 54 1.06 15.90 10.40
C ASP A 54 1.05 16.84 9.17
N ASP A 55 -0.14 17.23 8.70
CA ASP A 55 -0.36 18.05 7.48
C ASP A 55 0.38 17.55 6.21
N SER A 56 0.38 16.22 6.01
CA SER A 56 1.17 15.55 4.98
C SER A 56 0.47 15.25 3.66
N LEU A 57 1.26 14.92 2.65
CA LEU A 57 0.87 14.06 1.52
C LEU A 57 1.38 12.64 1.79
N VAL A 58 0.46 11.69 1.83
CA VAL A 58 0.75 10.27 2.02
C VAL A 58 0.52 9.52 0.71
N LEU A 59 1.52 8.77 0.25
CA LEU A 59 1.44 7.90 -0.91
C LEU A 59 1.54 6.44 -0.50
N GLN A 60 0.59 5.62 -0.97
CA GLN A 60 0.47 4.22 -0.61
C GLN A 60 0.45 3.33 -1.85
N PRO A 61 1.62 2.94 -2.39
CA PRO A 61 1.70 1.94 -3.45
C PRO A 61 1.32 0.55 -2.94
N SER A 62 0.64 -0.21 -3.80
CA SER A 62 0.21 -1.58 -3.55
C SER A 62 0.29 -2.39 -4.84
N LEU A 63 0.90 -3.56 -4.78
CA LEU A 63 0.92 -4.53 -5.87
C LEU A 63 0.41 -5.87 -5.36
N THR A 64 -0.67 -6.38 -5.94
CA THR A 64 -1.21 -7.72 -5.67
C THR A 64 -1.07 -8.60 -6.90
N VAL A 65 -0.58 -9.82 -6.73
CA VAL A 65 -0.60 -10.86 -7.75
C VAL A 65 -1.42 -12.03 -7.22
N GLY A 66 -2.41 -12.47 -7.99
CA GLY A 66 -3.32 -13.56 -7.61
C GLY A 66 -3.28 -14.74 -8.57
N TYR A 67 -3.51 -15.93 -8.05
CA TYR A 67 -3.68 -17.15 -8.82
C TYR A 67 -4.47 -18.20 -8.04
N ASN A 68 -5.60 -18.67 -8.59
CA ASN A 68 -6.42 -19.77 -8.06
C ASN A 68 -6.70 -19.67 -6.53
N GLY A 69 -7.29 -18.55 -6.12
CA GLY A 69 -7.60 -18.27 -4.72
C GLY A 69 -6.40 -17.78 -3.88
N PHE A 70 -5.15 -18.02 -4.30
CA PHE A 70 -3.99 -17.42 -3.65
C PHE A 70 -3.79 -15.97 -4.09
N ALA A 71 -3.38 -15.10 -3.17
CA ALA A 71 -2.90 -13.77 -3.47
C ALA A 71 -1.66 -13.40 -2.64
N LEU A 72 -0.68 -12.81 -3.31
CA LEU A 72 0.49 -12.19 -2.70
C LEU A 72 0.43 -10.68 -2.93
N ASN A 73 0.51 -9.90 -1.86
CA ASN A 73 0.48 -8.45 -1.92
C ASN A 73 1.72 -7.85 -1.24
N ILE A 74 2.29 -6.83 -1.86
CA ILE A 74 3.24 -5.92 -1.24
C ILE A 74 2.64 -4.53 -1.20
N TRP A 75 2.65 -3.93 -0.02
CA TRP A 75 2.14 -2.59 0.23
C TRP A 75 3.20 -1.75 0.92
N GLY A 76 3.18 -0.44 0.73
CA GLY A 76 4.04 0.46 1.48
C GLY A 76 3.40 1.80 1.77
N ASN A 77 3.97 2.52 2.73
CA ASN A 77 3.55 3.86 3.10
C ASN A 77 4.71 4.84 3.05
N LEU A 78 4.53 5.88 2.23
CA LEU A 78 5.41 7.02 2.15
C LEU A 78 4.66 8.24 2.67
N ASP A 79 5.14 8.81 3.77
CA ASP A 79 4.60 10.03 4.35
C ASP A 79 5.55 11.20 4.04
N SER A 80 5.02 12.36 3.64
CA SER A 80 5.85 13.55 3.42
C SER A 80 6.23 14.28 4.71
N GLU A 81 5.46 14.10 5.78
CA GLU A 81 5.67 14.74 7.08
C GLU A 81 5.14 13.81 8.19
N GLU A 82 5.97 12.85 8.58
CA GLU A 82 5.58 11.86 9.58
C GLU A 82 5.54 12.46 10.99
N THR A 83 4.55 12.04 11.79
CA THR A 83 4.42 12.45 13.18
C THR A 83 5.57 11.89 14.02
N PRO A 84 6.30 12.74 14.79
CA PRO A 84 7.49 12.34 15.55
C PRO A 84 7.22 11.38 16.72
N VAL A 85 5.96 11.05 17.01
CA VAL A 85 5.58 10.08 18.05
C VAL A 85 5.94 8.65 17.64
N PHE A 86 5.96 8.35 16.33
CA PHE A 86 6.27 7.02 15.79
C PHE A 86 7.58 6.96 15.02
N ALA A 87 8.05 8.09 14.48
CA ALA A 87 9.24 8.17 13.61
C ALA A 87 10.61 8.09 14.33
N GLY A 88 10.65 7.85 15.65
CA GLY A 88 11.89 7.87 16.43
C GLY A 88 12.57 9.25 16.46
N ALA A 89 13.72 9.35 17.13
CA ALA A 89 14.42 10.63 17.34
C ALA A 89 15.05 11.22 16.06
N ASP A 90 15.07 10.47 14.96
CA ASP A 90 15.72 10.79 13.69
C ASP A 90 14.70 11.00 12.55
N ALA A 91 13.46 11.37 12.89
CA ALA A 91 12.38 11.64 11.94
C ALA A 91 12.78 12.69 10.90
N GLU A 92 13.10 12.25 9.69
CA GLU A 92 13.35 13.13 8.55
C GLU A 92 12.02 13.64 8.00
N SER A 93 12.02 14.86 7.45
CA SER A 93 10.87 15.40 6.70
C SER A 93 10.72 14.59 5.41
N SER A 94 9.77 13.66 5.43
CA SER A 94 9.47 12.61 4.45
C SER A 94 10.18 11.28 4.70
N SER A 95 9.40 10.28 5.10
CA SER A 95 9.86 8.94 5.45
C SER A 95 9.03 7.86 4.74
N TRP A 96 9.72 6.84 4.26
CA TRP A 96 9.09 5.56 3.96
C TRP A 96 9.03 4.78 5.27
N ASN A 97 7.86 4.70 5.88
CA ASN A 97 7.75 4.26 7.28
C ASN A 97 7.24 2.82 7.44
N GLU A 98 6.67 2.21 6.40
CA GLU A 98 6.11 0.86 6.51
C GLU A 98 6.15 0.12 5.16
N THR A 99 6.44 -1.18 5.23
CA THR A 99 6.24 -2.13 4.12
C THR A 99 5.57 -3.39 4.63
N ASP A 100 4.46 -3.75 4.01
CA ASP A 100 3.69 -4.93 4.39
C ASP A 100 3.78 -5.98 3.28
N LEU A 101 3.96 -7.23 3.69
CA LEU A 101 3.87 -8.39 2.81
C LEU A 101 2.72 -9.27 3.27
N THR A 102 1.73 -9.46 2.39
CA THR A 102 0.58 -10.32 2.67
C THR A 102 0.57 -11.53 1.76
N LEU A 103 0.38 -12.72 2.34
CA LEU A 103 0.01 -13.94 1.64
C LEU A 103 -1.37 -14.37 2.10
N SER A 104 -2.29 -14.63 1.17
CA SER A 104 -3.67 -15.01 1.47
C SER A 104 -4.14 -16.13 0.55
N TYR A 105 -5.13 -16.87 1.03
CA TYR A 105 -5.91 -17.81 0.24
C TYR A 105 -7.39 -17.62 0.54
N ASP A 106 -8.19 -17.41 -0.50
CA ASP A 106 -9.64 -17.26 -0.42
C ASP A 106 -10.32 -18.25 -1.36
N SER A 107 -11.38 -18.88 -0.88
CA SER A 107 -12.21 -19.78 -1.66
C SER A 107 -13.64 -19.80 -1.15
N SER A 108 -14.52 -20.49 -1.88
CA SER A 108 -15.94 -20.56 -1.55
C SER A 108 -16.48 -21.96 -1.76
N CYS A 109 -17.50 -22.27 -0.96
CA CYS A 109 -18.33 -23.46 -1.12
C CYS A 109 -19.80 -23.03 -1.10
N ASN A 110 -20.71 -23.96 -1.39
CA ASN A 110 -22.15 -23.64 -1.57
C ASN A 110 -22.82 -22.97 -0.35
N PHE A 111 -22.24 -23.04 0.84
CA PHE A 111 -22.83 -22.51 2.07
C PHE A 111 -22.02 -21.43 2.77
N ALA A 112 -20.76 -21.21 2.35
CA ALA A 112 -19.87 -20.25 3.01
C ALA A 112 -18.64 -19.93 2.13
N ASP A 113 -18.14 -18.72 2.30
CA ASP A 113 -16.80 -18.32 1.90
C ASP A 113 -15.82 -18.60 3.03
N TYR A 114 -14.58 -18.94 2.69
CA TYR A 114 -13.54 -19.19 3.67
C TYR A 114 -12.19 -18.70 3.14
N GLY A 115 -11.36 -18.19 4.05
CA GLY A 115 -10.03 -17.74 3.72
C GLY A 115 -9.11 -17.75 4.92
N ALA A 116 -7.82 -17.60 4.66
CA ALA A 116 -6.82 -17.36 5.68
C ALA A 116 -5.66 -16.59 5.08
N GLY A 117 -4.96 -15.83 5.91
CA GLY A 117 -3.80 -15.08 5.47
C GLY A 117 -2.77 -14.86 6.56
N LEU A 118 -1.59 -14.46 6.10
CA LEU A 118 -0.45 -14.07 6.89
C LEU A 118 0.04 -12.70 6.40
N ILE A 119 0.28 -11.80 7.34
CA ILE A 119 0.85 -10.47 7.09
C ILE A 119 2.16 -10.37 7.85
N TYR A 120 3.21 -9.90 7.17
CA TYR A 120 4.46 -9.45 7.78
C TYR A 120 4.50 -7.93 7.70
N TYR A 121 4.67 -7.27 8.84
CA TYR A 121 4.77 -5.82 8.97
C TYR A 121 6.22 -5.43 9.20
N ALA A 122 6.81 -4.70 8.25
CA ALA A 122 8.13 -4.08 8.39
C ALA A 122 7.95 -2.59 8.66
N VAL A 123 7.95 -2.21 9.93
CA VAL A 123 7.62 -0.85 10.39
C VAL A 123 8.89 -0.17 10.88
N ASP A 124 9.21 1.00 10.34
CA ASP A 124 10.35 1.77 10.81
C ASP A 124 10.12 2.28 12.24
N GLY A 125 11.18 2.34 13.04
CA GLY A 125 11.11 2.74 14.44
C GLY A 125 10.45 1.72 15.40
N ALA A 126 9.99 0.57 14.91
CA ALA A 126 9.41 -0.51 15.71
C ALA A 126 10.06 -1.88 15.41
N GLN A 127 9.71 -2.89 16.20
CA GLN A 127 10.08 -4.27 15.88
C GLN A 127 9.08 -4.83 14.86
N ASP A 128 9.58 -5.46 13.81
CA ASP A 128 8.77 -6.15 12.82
C ASP A 128 7.85 -7.20 13.47
N THR A 129 6.63 -7.32 12.96
CA THR A 129 5.61 -8.23 13.51
C THR A 129 4.94 -9.07 12.43
N GLN A 130 4.20 -10.09 12.87
CA GLN A 130 3.47 -11.01 12.00
C GLN A 130 2.05 -11.20 12.52
N GLU A 131 1.09 -11.27 11.61
CA GLU A 131 -0.33 -11.52 11.91
C GLU A 131 -0.84 -12.68 11.06
N ILE A 132 -1.62 -13.56 11.68
CA ILE A 132 -2.37 -14.62 10.99
C ILE A 132 -3.86 -14.31 11.19
N TYR A 133 -4.63 -14.32 10.10
CA TYR A 133 -6.08 -14.07 10.11
C TYR A 133 -6.84 -15.15 9.33
N PHE A 134 -8.14 -15.31 9.61
CA PHE A 134 -9.05 -16.28 9.01
C PHE A 134 -10.51 -15.85 9.19
#